data_AF-A0A7X6PDK3-F1
#
_entry.id   AF-A0A7X6PDK3-F1
#
_cell.length_a   1.000
_cell.length_b   1.000
_cell.length_c   1.000
_cell.angle_alpha   90.00
_cell.angle_beta   90.00
_cell.angle_gamma   90.00
#
_symmetry.space_group_name_H-M   'P 1'
#
loop_
_entity.id
_entity.type
_entity.pdbx_description
1 polymer ?
#
loop_
_entity_poly.entity_id
_entity_poly.type
_entity_poly.pdbx_seq_one_letter_code
_entity_poly.pdbx_strand_id
1 'polypeptide(L)' 'HLDRFNVRQGQKVSRGDVIGYVGNTGLSVAPHLHYEVKLNGLNVDPVNYYFNDLSPEEYERMIEIASKTGQSFD' A
#
# COMPACT_ATOMS: atom_id res chain seq x y z
N HIS A 1 9.37 1.17 -1.02
CA HIS A 1 10.59 0.33 -0.94
C HIS A 1 10.60 -0.87 -1.89
N LEU A 2 10.16 -0.73 -3.14
CA LEU A 2 10.08 -1.89 -4.06
C LEU A 2 11.48 -2.41 -4.44
N ASP A 3 11.59 -3.72 -4.68
CA ASP A 3 12.79 -4.34 -5.27
C ASP A 3 12.78 -4.21 -6.79
N ARG A 4 11.61 -4.46 -7.40
CA ARG A 4 11.44 -4.44 -8.86
C ARG A 4 10.08 -3.89 -9.27
N PHE A 5 10.07 -3.21 -10.40
CA PHE A 5 8.86 -2.76 -11.08
C PHE A 5 8.42 -3.80 -12.12
N ASN A 6 7.10 -4.01 -12.26
CA ASN A 6 6.49 -4.84 -13.31
C ASN A 6 5.67 -3.99 -14.31
N VAL A 7 5.89 -2.68 -14.31
CA VAL A 7 5.22 -1.72 -15.17
C VAL A 7 6.22 -0.71 -15.70
N ARG A 8 5.80 0.03 -16.74
CA ARG A 8 6.56 1.14 -17.32
C ARG A 8 5.76 2.44 -17.29
N GLN A 9 6.46 3.57 -17.40
CA GLN A 9 5.82 4.88 -17.47
C GLN A 9 4.81 4.94 -18.62
N GLY A 10 3.61 5.48 -18.34
CA GLY A 10 2.51 5.59 -19.30
C GLY A 10 1.69 4.32 -19.50
N GLN A 11 2.04 3.20 -18.87
CA GLN A 11 1.22 1.98 -18.91
C GLN A 11 -0.10 2.19 -18.16
N LYS A 12 -1.22 1.88 -18.82
CA LYS A 12 -2.53 1.78 -18.16
C LYS A 12 -2.57 0.48 -17.35
N VAL A 13 -3.06 0.56 -16.12
CA VAL A 13 -3.24 -0.58 -15.22
C VAL A 13 -4.69 -0.65 -14.76
N SER A 14 -5.14 -1.86 -14.44
CA SER A 14 -6.45 -2.15 -13.87
C SER A 14 -6.28 -2.60 -12.41
N ARG A 15 -7.35 -2.48 -11.63
CA ARG A 15 -7.37 -3.02 -10.25
C ARG A 15 -7.03 -4.52 -10.28
N GLY A 16 -6.10 -4.92 -9.42
CA GLY A 16 -5.61 -6.31 -9.34
C GLY A 16 -4.36 -6.60 -10.16
N ASP A 17 -3.93 -5.68 -11.05
CA ASP A 17 -2.68 -5.86 -11.79
C ASP A 17 -1.48 -5.85 -10.85
N VAL A 18 -0.55 -6.79 -11.05
CA VAL A 18 0.73 -6.82 -10.34
C VAL A 18 1.65 -5.75 -10.93
N ILE A 19 1.89 -4.68 -10.17
CA ILE A 19 2.68 -3.54 -10.64
C ILE A 19 4.15 -3.53 -10.15
N GLY A 20 4.49 -4.39 -9.21
CA GLY A 20 5.84 -4.47 -8.66
C GLY A 20 5.96 -5.49 -7.54
N TYR A 21 7.16 -5.60 -7.00
CA TYR A 21 7.51 -6.59 -5.99
C TYR A 21 8.11 -5.91 -4.76
N VAL A 22 7.66 -6.34 -3.58
CA VAL A 22 8.15 -5.85 -2.29
C VAL A 22 9.67 -5.99 -2.21
N GLY A 23 10.31 -4.99 -1.62
CA GLY A 23 11.74 -4.96 -1.42
C GLY A 23 12.10 -4.25 -0.14
N ASN A 24 13.34 -3.79 -0.07
CA ASN A 24 13.93 -3.08 1.07
C ASN A 24 14.81 -1.91 0.61
N THR A 25 14.43 -1.25 -0.48
CA THR A 25 15.17 -0.12 -1.05
C THR A 25 14.82 1.19 -0.36
N GLY A 26 15.76 2.14 -0.26
CA GLY A 26 15.52 3.45 0.35
C GLY A 26 15.63 3.41 1.88
N LEU A 27 14.87 4.30 2.54
CA LEU A 27 14.76 4.32 4.00
C LEU A 27 13.79 3.20 4.42
N SER A 28 14.32 2.06 4.83
CA SER A 28 13.53 0.88 5.19
C SER A 28 14.32 -0.02 6.14
N VAL A 29 13.68 -0.47 7.22
CA VAL A 29 14.31 -1.31 8.25
C VAL A 29 14.30 -2.79 7.88
N ALA A 30 13.25 -3.25 7.17
CA ALA A 30 13.09 -4.64 6.72
C ALA A 30 12.19 -4.70 5.47
N PRO A 31 12.17 -5.82 4.71
CA PRO A 31 11.33 -5.91 3.51
C PRO A 31 9.84 -5.70 3.80
N HIS A 32 9.26 -4.63 3.25
CA HIS A 32 7.85 -4.29 3.43
C HIS A 32 7.34 -3.36 2.32
N LEU A 33 6.02 -3.15 2.28
CA LEU A 33 5.37 -2.22 1.36
C LEU A 33 4.93 -0.96 2.10
N HIS A 34 5.55 0.17 1.74
CA HIS A 34 5.02 1.50 2.03
C HIS A 34 3.95 1.86 1.00
N TYR A 35 2.71 2.09 1.45
CA TYR A 35 1.56 2.39 0.59
C TYR A 35 0.93 3.72 1.01
N GLU A 36 0.83 4.66 0.07
CA GLU A 36 0.20 5.97 0.28
C GLU A 36 -0.91 6.20 -0.75
N VAL A 37 -1.92 6.96 -0.35
CA VAL A 37 -2.93 7.52 -1.25
C VAL A 37 -2.79 9.03 -1.27
N LYS A 38 -2.78 9.61 -2.47
CA LYS A 38 -2.76 11.06 -2.69
C LYS A 38 -4.01 11.48 -3.44
N LEU A 39 -4.84 12.29 -2.79
CA LEU A 39 -6.01 12.91 -3.40
C LEU A 39 -5.72 14.40 -3.63
N ASN A 40 -5.78 14.85 -4.88
CA ASN A 40 -5.49 16.24 -5.26
C ASN A 40 -4.13 16.77 -4.74
N GLY A 41 -3.12 15.89 -4.69
CA GLY A 41 -1.78 16.20 -4.22
C GLY A 41 -1.59 16.14 -2.70
N LEU A 42 -2.63 15.89 -1.91
CA LEU A 42 -2.56 15.75 -0.46
C LEU A 42 -2.56 14.27 -0.06
N ASN A 43 -1.71 13.91 0.88
CA ASN A 43 -1.72 12.59 1.50
C ASN A 43 -3.01 12.42 2.30
N VAL A 44 -3.72 11.32 2.07
CA VAL A 44 -4.94 10.94 2.79
C VAL A 44 -4.80 9.55 3.36
N ASP A 45 -5.57 9.23 4.39
CA ASP A 45 -5.55 7.90 5.00
C ASP A 45 -5.99 6.82 3.99
N PRO A 46 -5.12 5.87 3.62
CA PRO A 46 -5.43 4.82 2.66
C PRO A 46 -6.56 3.88 3.09
N VAL A 47 -6.85 3.79 4.38
CA VAL A 47 -7.92 2.95 4.95
C VAL A 47 -9.27 3.20 4.27
N ASN A 48 -9.55 4.45 3.90
CA ASN A 48 -10.82 4.84 3.29
C ASN A 48 -10.90 4.53 1.79
N TYR A 49 -9.84 3.95 1.20
CA TYR A 49 -9.72 3.70 -0.25
C TYR A 49 -9.57 2.22 -0.60
N TYR A 50 -9.71 1.32 0.39
CA TYR A 50 -10.00 -0.08 0.11
C TYR A 50 -11.41 -0.20 -0.48
N PHE A 51 -11.56 -1.03 -1.51
CA PHE A 51 -12.85 -1.32 -2.14
C PHE A 51 -13.39 -2.64 -1.60
N ASN A 52 -14.56 -3.07 -2.08
CA ASN A 52 -15.30 -4.29 -1.72
C ASN A 52 -14.55 -5.62 -1.99
N ASP A 53 -13.23 -5.61 -1.95
CA ASP A 53 -12.33 -6.75 -2.09
C ASP A 53 -12.10 -7.44 -0.72
N LEU A 54 -12.58 -6.84 0.39
CA LEU A 54 -12.48 -7.37 1.76
C LEU A 54 -13.87 -7.76 2.30
N SER A 55 -13.94 -8.86 3.07
CA SER A 55 -15.08 -9.14 3.93
C SER A 55 -15.18 -8.11 5.07
N PRO A 56 -16.34 -7.96 5.73
CA PRO A 56 -16.48 -7.11 6.90
C PRO A 56 -15.42 -7.41 7.99
N GLU A 57 -15.17 -8.69 8.25
CA GLU A 57 -14.20 -9.14 9.26
C GLU A 57 -12.76 -8.80 8.85
N GLU A 58 -12.42 -8.93 7.57
CA GLU A 58 -11.11 -8.55 7.05
C GLU A 58 -10.89 -7.04 7.11
N TYR A 59 -11.94 -6.26 6.83
CA TYR A 59 -11.91 -4.81 6.95
C TYR A 59 -11.70 -4.37 8.40
N GLU A 60 -12.45 -4.91 9.35
CA GLU A 60 -12.27 -4.61 10.78
C GLU A 60 -10.85 -4.93 11.25
N ARG A 61 -10.32 -6.10 10.86
CA ARG A 61 -8.95 -6.47 11.17
C ARG A 61 -7.92 -5.50 10.57
N MET A 62 -8.16 -5.01 9.35
CA MET A 62 -7.31 -4.02 8.71
C MET A 62 -7.31 -2.69 9.49
N ILE A 63 -8.47 -2.20 9.92
CA ILE A 63 -8.58 -1.02 10.78
C ILE A 63 -7.81 -1.21 12.10
N GLU A 64 -7.95 -2.37 12.73
CA GLU A 64 -7.25 -2.68 13.96
C GLU A 64 -5.72 -2.65 13.76
N ILE A 65 -5.21 -3.23 12.67
CA ILE A 65 -3.78 -3.21 12.35
C ILE A 65 -3.31 -1.79 12.05
N ALA A 66 -4.04 -1.03 11.24
CA ALA A 66 -3.69 0.33 10.84
C ALA A 66 -3.68 1.32 12.03
N SER A 67 -4.56 1.11 13.02
CA SER A 67 -4.63 1.96 14.23
C SER A 67 -3.52 1.68 15.25
N LYS A 68 -2.82 0.55 15.16
CA LYS A 68 -1.71 0.20 16.06
C LYS A 68 -0.46 1.01 15.70
N THR A 69 -0.09 1.93 16.58
CA THR A 69 1.12 2.75 16.43
C THR A 69 2.40 1.91 16.56
N GLY A 70 3.49 2.35 15.91
CA GLY A 70 4.82 1.72 16.03
C GLY A 70 5.09 0.52 15.10
N GLN A 71 4.21 0.25 14.13
CA GLN A 71 4.40 -0.80 13.12
C GLN A 71 5.06 -0.30 11.82
N SER A 72 5.47 0.97 11.77
CA SER A 72 6.18 1.50 10.62
C SER A 72 7.54 0.84 10.50
N PHE A 73 7.82 0.29 9.32
CA PHE A 73 9.16 -0.19 8.94
C PHE A 73 9.89 0.83 8.06
N ASP A 74 9.26 1.99 7.80
CA ASP A 74 9.88 3.19 7.21
C ASP A 74 10.85 3.86 8.18
#